data_AF-A0A966YJL2-F1
#
_entry.id   AF-A0A966YJL2-F1
#
_cell.length_a   1.000
_cell.length_b   1.000
_cell.length_c   1.000
_cell.angle_alpha   90.00
_cell.angle_beta   90.00
_cell.angle_gamma   90.00
#
_symmetry.space_group_name_H-M   'P 1'
#
loop_
_entity.id
_entity.type
_entity.pdbx_description
1 polymer ?
#
loop_
_entity_poly.entity_id
_entity_poly.type
_entity_poly.pdbx_seq_one_letter_code
_entity_poly.pdbx_strand_id
1 'polypeptide(L)'
;FVGAIPFLAAADMVDNPLAKGTLYVCSTFVGFSRMTDDAHYPSQVFLGWYLAWASSMAVSRTEHHFAGMEVRVLPLPIGDQGGMGVEARW
;
A
#
# COMPACT_ATOMS: atom_id res chain seq x y z
N PHE A 1 2.92 13.58 4.00
CA PHE A 1 1.95 12.92 3.10
C PHE A 1 2.22 11.43 3.00
N VAL A 2 3.34 10.98 2.42
CA VAL A 2 3.74 9.56 2.32
C VAL A 2 3.74 8.81 3.66
N GLY A 3 4.09 9.49 4.76
CA GLY A 3 4.06 8.88 6.10
C GLY A 3 2.68 8.42 6.60
N ALA A 4 1.58 8.80 5.93
CA ALA A 4 0.25 8.26 6.23
C ALA A 4 0.07 6.83 5.70
N ILE A 5 0.81 6.42 4.66
CA ILE A 5 0.67 5.12 3.99
C ILE A 5 0.89 3.93 4.94
N PRO A 6 1.93 3.90 5.80
CA PRO A 6 2.12 2.78 6.73
C PRO A 6 0.96 2.60 7.71
N PHE A 7 0.35 3.68 8.19
CA PHE A 7 -0.81 3.60 9.08
C PHE A 7 -2.05 3.06 8.36
N LEU A 8 -2.25 3.46 7.11
CA LEU A 8 -3.36 3.00 6.28
C LEU A 8 -3.19 1.52 5.89
N ALA A 9 -1.98 1.12 5.50
CA ALA A 9 -1.66 -0.28 5.24
C ALA A 9 -1.84 -1.15 6.50
N ALA A 10 -1.37 -0.69 7.66
CA ALA A 10 -1.60 -1.37 8.91
C ALA A 10 -3.09 -1.46 9.27
N ALA A 11 -3.89 -0.43 8.94
CA ALA A 11 -5.33 -0.44 9.17
C ALA A 11 -6.03 -1.54 8.35
N ASP A 12 -5.58 -1.78 7.12
CA ASP A 12 -6.10 -2.85 6.25
C ASP A 12 -5.66 -4.25 6.71
N MET A 13 -4.57 -4.36 7.46
CA MET A 13 -4.05 -5.63 8.00
C MET A 13 -4.66 -6.07 9.34
N VAL A 14 -5.50 -5.25 9.99
CA VAL A 14 -6.10 -5.57 11.29
C VAL A 14 -7.61 -5.82 11.19
N ASP A 15 -8.07 -6.88 11.85
CA ASP A 15 -9.51 -7.21 11.94
C ASP A 15 -10.23 -6.44 13.04
N ASN A 16 -9.51 -6.02 14.08
CA ASN A 16 -10.10 -5.30 15.22
C ASN A 16 -10.57 -3.90 14.78
N PRO A 17 -11.88 -3.58 14.89
CA PRO A 17 -12.43 -2.29 14.45
C PRO A 17 -11.85 -1.08 15.19
N LEU A 18 -11.52 -1.24 16.48
CA LEU A 18 -10.91 -0.18 17.28
C LEU A 18 -9.48 0.10 16.79
N ALA A 19 -8.68 -0.95 16.61
CA ALA A 19 -7.31 -0.81 16.10
C ALA A 19 -7.30 -0.17 14.70
N LYS A 20 -8.22 -0.60 13.82
CA LYS A 20 -8.43 -0.02 12.50
C LYS A 20 -8.75 1.47 12.60
N GLY A 21 -9.72 1.84 13.42
CA GLY A 21 -10.11 3.23 13.64
C GLY A 21 -8.96 4.09 14.17
N THR A 22 -8.20 3.58 15.15
CA THR A 22 -7.03 4.28 15.69
C THR A 22 -5.97 4.53 14.61
N LEU A 23 -5.67 3.54 13.77
CA LEU A 23 -4.70 3.67 12.69
C LEU A 23 -5.14 4.69 11.63
N TYR A 24 -6.44 4.73 11.28
CA TYR A 24 -7.00 5.79 10.44
C TYR A 24 -6.81 7.18 11.04
N VAL A 25 -7.06 7.36 12.35
CA VAL A 25 -6.83 8.63 13.04
C VAL A 25 -5.35 8.99 13.04
N CYS A 26 -4.46 8.05 13.38
CA CYS A 26 -3.01 8.26 13.36
C CYS A 26 -2.49 8.69 11.98
N SER A 27 -3.09 8.20 10.89
CA SER A 27 -2.73 8.62 9.53
C SER A 27 -2.88 10.13 9.31
N THR A 28 -3.85 10.77 9.99
CA THR A 28 -4.11 12.22 9.85
C THR A 28 -3.10 13.08 10.62
N PHE A 29 -2.51 12.55 11.70
CA PHE A 29 -1.50 13.27 12.49
C PHE A 29 -0.21 13.55 11.72
N VAL A 30 0.11 12.75 10.70
CA VAL A 30 1.21 13.02 9.77
C VAL A 30 0.96 14.31 8.96
N GLY A 31 -0.30 14.55 8.57
CA GLY A 31 -0.70 15.79 7.92
C GLY A 31 -0.76 16.96 8.91
N PHE A 32 -1.29 16.72 10.10
CA PHE A 32 -1.37 17.70 11.18
C PHE A 32 0.00 18.28 11.56
N SER A 33 1.02 17.43 11.71
CA SER A 33 2.41 17.86 11.95
C SER A 33 2.93 18.83 10.89
N ARG A 34 2.45 18.73 9.64
CA ARG A 34 2.89 19.63 8.55
C ARG A 34 2.18 20.98 8.57
N MET A 35 1.01 21.07 9.21
CA MET A 35 0.32 22.34 9.43
C MET A 35 0.93 23.09 10.63
N THR A 36 1.34 22.37 11.68
CA THR A 36 1.89 22.97 12.91
C THR A 36 3.27 23.58 12.72
N ASP A 37 4.05 23.10 11.75
CA ASP A 37 5.38 23.63 11.42
C ASP A 37 5.33 24.80 10.40
N ASP A 38 4.16 25.44 10.23
CA ASP A 38 3.87 26.54 9.29
C ASP A 38 4.31 26.27 7.84
N ALA A 39 4.38 24.99 7.47
CA ALA A 39 5.03 24.56 6.24
C ALA A 39 4.06 24.40 5.05
N HIS A 40 2.78 24.15 5.29
CA HIS A 40 1.79 23.85 4.24
C HIS A 40 0.39 24.35 4.62
N TYR A 41 -0.35 24.86 3.63
CA TYR A 41 -1.76 25.23 3.82
C TYR A 41 -2.61 23.98 4.12
N PRO A 42 -3.69 24.09 4.92
CA PRO A 42 -4.58 22.96 5.21
C PRO A 42 -5.13 22.24 3.97
N SER A 43 -5.38 22.98 2.88
CA SER A 43 -5.80 22.41 1.59
C SER A 43 -4.74 21.51 0.95
N GLN A 44 -3.47 21.91 0.99
CA GLN A 44 -2.34 21.09 0.53
C GLN A 44 -2.19 19.85 1.39
N VAL A 45 -2.43 19.99 2.69
CA VAL A 45 -2.34 18.88 3.63
C VAL A 45 -3.43 17.84 3.39
N PHE A 46 -4.66 18.30 3.21
CA PHE A 46 -5.78 17.45 2.85
C PHE A 46 -5.55 16.74 1.52
N LEU A 47 -5.13 17.46 0.48
CA LEU A 47 -4.84 16.87 -0.82
C LEU A 47 -3.76 15.78 -0.74
N GLY A 48 -2.66 16.04 -0.03
CA GLY A 48 -1.59 15.07 0.14
C GLY A 48 -1.99 13.84 0.95
N TRP A 49 -2.85 14.00 1.96
CA TRP A 49 -3.42 12.88 2.70
C TRP A 49 -4.40 12.06 1.83
N TYR A 50 -5.27 12.73 1.07
CA TYR A 50 -6.22 12.07 0.17
C TYR A 50 -5.51 11.24 -0.90
N LEU A 51 -4.42 11.77 -1.49
CA LEU A 51 -3.62 11.02 -2.45
C LEU A 51 -2.99 9.77 -1.81
N ALA A 52 -2.43 9.88 -0.59
CA ALA A 52 -1.89 8.73 0.13
C ALA A 52 -2.98 7.66 0.41
N TRP A 53 -4.18 8.09 0.78
CA TRP A 53 -5.32 7.21 0.99
C TRP A 53 -5.77 6.50 -0.30
N ALA A 54 -5.93 7.25 -1.39
CA ALA A 54 -6.32 6.70 -2.68
C ALA A 54 -5.27 5.70 -3.20
N SER A 55 -3.98 6.00 -3.07
CA SER A 55 -2.89 5.09 -3.43
C SER A 55 -2.91 3.81 -2.59
N SER A 56 -3.06 3.93 -1.27
CA SER A 56 -3.13 2.77 -0.37
C SER A 56 -4.31 1.86 -0.72
N MET A 57 -5.49 2.44 -0.96
CA MET A 57 -6.67 1.67 -1.39
C MET A 57 -6.48 1.00 -2.75
N ALA A 58 -5.82 1.67 -3.71
CA ALA A 58 -5.56 1.10 -5.02
C ALA A 58 -4.72 -0.17 -4.90
N VAL A 59 -3.60 -0.11 -4.14
CA VAL A 59 -2.71 -1.25 -3.90
C VAL A 59 -3.44 -2.38 -3.17
N SER A 60 -4.11 -2.06 -2.06
CA SER A 60 -4.85 -3.03 -1.24
C SER A 60 -5.91 -3.79 -2.06
N ARG A 61 -6.68 -3.07 -2.90
CA ARG A 61 -7.65 -3.70 -3.81
C ARG A 61 -6.99 -4.55 -4.89
N THR A 62 -5.87 -4.11 -5.45
CA THR A 62 -5.11 -4.88 -6.43
C THR A 62 -4.59 -6.18 -5.83
N GLU A 63 -4.03 -6.16 -4.62
CA GLU A 63 -3.59 -7.38 -3.92
C GLU A 63 -4.75 -8.34 -3.68
N HIS A 64 -5.90 -7.85 -3.23
CA HIS A 64 -7.09 -8.70 -3.07
C HIS A 64 -7.64 -9.26 -4.39
N HIS A 65 -7.55 -8.50 -5.48
CA HIS A 65 -8.05 -8.93 -6.79
C HIS A 65 -7.16 -10.01 -7.44
N PHE A 66 -5.84 -9.95 -7.22
CA PHE A 66 -4.87 -10.88 -7.80
C PHE A 66 -4.35 -11.92 -6.80
N ALA A 67 -4.96 -12.07 -5.63
CA ALA A 67 -4.51 -13.00 -4.59
C ALA A 67 -4.40 -14.47 -5.04
N GLY A 68 -5.08 -14.87 -6.13
CA GLY A 68 -4.95 -16.19 -6.74
C GLY A 68 -3.89 -16.29 -7.85
N MET A 69 -3.46 -15.15 -8.42
CA MET A 69 -2.61 -15.10 -9.60
C MET A 69 -1.12 -14.97 -9.24
N GLU A 70 -0.39 -16.07 -9.24
CA GLU A 70 1.07 -16.11 -9.03
C GLU A 70 1.78 -16.34 -10.36
N VAL A 71 2.67 -15.42 -10.77
CA VAL A 71 3.53 -15.58 -11.95
C VAL A 71 4.97 -15.70 -11.49
N ARG A 72 5.62 -16.83 -11.81
CA ARG A 72 7.00 -17.12 -11.42
C ARG A 72 7.86 -17.43 -12.64
N VAL A 73 9.05 -16.81 -12.69
CA VAL A 73 10.06 -17.13 -13.70
C VAL A 73 11.03 -18.14 -13.09
N LEU A 74 11.16 -19.29 -13.72
CA LEU A 74 11.98 -20.40 -13.25
C LEU A 74 13.04 -20.74 -14.30
N PRO A 75 14.31 -20.92 -13.90
CA PRO A 75 15.31 -21.46 -14.83
C PRO A 75 14.93 -22.91 -15.19
N LEU A 76 14.85 -23.20 -16.49
CA LEU A 76 14.60 -24.55 -17.00
C LEU A 76 15.92 -25.14 -17.50
N PRO A 77 16.45 -26.18 -16.84
CA PRO A 77 17.57 -26.93 -17.38
C PRO A 77 17.09 -27.78 -18.58
N ILE A 78 17.54 -27.45 -19.79
CA ILE A 78 17.21 -28.18 -21.03
C ILE A 78 18.51 -28.74 -21.60
N GLY A 79 18.92 -29.93 -21.15
CA GLY A 79 20.17 -30.56 -21.60
C GLY A 79 21.38 -29.64 -21.38
N ASP A 80 22.19 -29.42 -22.42
CA ASP A 80 23.34 -28.48 -22.43
C ASP A 80 22.95 -26.99 -22.64
N GLN A 81 21.65 -26.67 -22.62
CA GLN A 81 21.12 -25.31 -22.81
C GLN A 81 20.35 -24.83 -21.58
N GLY A 82 20.42 -23.52 -21.30
CA GLY A 82 19.62 -22.86 -20.28
C GLY A 82 18.37 -22.21 -20.87
N GLY A 83 17.20 -22.46 -20.29
CA GLY A 83 15.94 -21.78 -20.64
C GLY A 83 15.33 -21.01 -19.47
N MET A 84 14.36 -20.15 -19.77
CA MET A 84 13.48 -19.53 -18.77
C MET A 84 12.06 -20.07 -18.98
N GLY A 85 11.46 -20.63 -17.94
CA GLY A 85 10.04 -20.98 -17.89
C GLY A 85 9.25 -19.90 -17.18
N VAL A 86 8.03 -19.64 -17.66
CA VAL A 86 7.06 -18.80 -16.95
C VAL A 86 5.95 -19.72 -16.46
N GLU A 87 5.78 -19.80 -15.15
CA GLU A 87 4.68 -20.53 -14.51
C GLU A 87 3.64 -19.51 -14.05
N ALA A 88 2.39 -19.67 -14.46
CA ALA A 88 1.26 -18.88 -13.97
C ALA A 88 0.27 -19.82 -13.27
N ARG A 89 -0.08 -19.52 -12.02
CA ARG A 89 -1.11 -20.20 -11.23
C ARG A 89 -2.23 -19.20 -10.96
N TRP A 90 -3.50 -19.60 -11.07
CA TRP A 90 -4.69 -18.78 -10.84
C TRP A 90 -5.77 -19.57 -10.11
#